data_AF-A0ABD3L2P0-F1
#
_entry.id   AF-A0ABD3L2P0-F1
#
_cell.length_a   1.000
_cell.length_b   1.000
_cell.length_c   1.000
_cell.angle_alpha   90.00
_cell.angle_beta   90.00
_cell.angle_gamma   90.00
#
_symmetry.space_group_name_H-M   'P 1'
#
loop_
_entity.id
_entity.type
_entity.pdbx_description
1 polymer ?
#
loop_
_entity_poly.entity_id
_entity_poly.type
_entity_poly.pdbx_seq_one_letter_code
_entity_poly.pdbx_strand_id
1 'polypeptide(L)'
;MSKKRGLSLEEKREKMLRIFYQSQDFFLRERERLGPASSTRIHSCARNQRQLVEIADQCNALKKGREESEKYNELKDEMAEYADNDPAAFEAMKNAILVTHAAANRWTDHIFTLIQRCSNNFPEVKEQLEHMYQEVICTSTDTAPYLKMSSKP
;
A
#
# COMPACT_ATOMS: atom_id res chain seq x y z
N MET A 1 -31.99 3.70 36.82
CA MET A 1 -32.47 3.77 35.41
C MET A 1 -31.26 3.67 34.48
N SER A 2 -30.92 2.47 34.00
CA SER A 2 -29.74 2.27 33.14
C SER A 2 -29.92 2.94 31.78
N LYS A 3 -28.98 3.82 31.41
CA LYS A 3 -28.89 4.40 30.05
C LYS A 3 -28.74 3.25 29.05
N LYS A 4 -29.75 3.01 28.22
CA LYS A 4 -29.65 2.03 27.12
C LYS A 4 -28.58 2.51 26.15
N ARG A 5 -27.53 1.69 25.96
CA ARG A 5 -26.48 1.92 24.98
C ARG A 5 -27.10 2.12 23.59
N GLY A 6 -26.71 3.17 22.88
CA GLY A 6 -27.19 3.42 21.51
C GLY A 6 -26.74 2.30 20.57
N LEU A 7 -27.61 1.94 19.62
CA LEU A 7 -27.29 0.95 18.59
C LEU A 7 -26.31 1.54 17.57
N SER A 8 -25.38 0.71 17.09
CA SER A 8 -24.48 1.04 15.98
C SER A 8 -25.25 1.22 14.66
N LEU A 9 -24.61 1.79 13.65
CA LEU A 9 -25.23 1.95 12.32
C LEU A 9 -25.61 0.61 11.69
N GLU A 10 -24.77 -0.41 11.86
CA GLU A 10 -25.03 -1.75 11.32
C GLU A 10 -26.18 -2.44 12.06
N GLU A 11 -26.22 -2.33 13.39
CA GLU A 11 -27.33 -2.85 14.21
C GLU A 11 -28.67 -2.19 13.86
N LYS A 12 -28.66 -0.89 13.50
CA LYS A 12 -29.86 -0.19 13.00
C LYS A 12 -30.28 -0.70 11.63
N ARG A 13 -29.33 -0.95 10.72
CA ARG A 13 -29.58 -1.49 9.38
C ARG A 13 -30.20 -2.89 9.45
N GLU A 14 -29.61 -3.78 10.23
CA GLU A 14 -30.13 -5.15 10.42
C GLU A 14 -31.53 -5.13 11.04
N LYS A 15 -31.75 -4.28 12.05
CA LYS A 15 -33.07 -4.16 12.69
C LYS A 15 -34.12 -3.61 11.73
N MET A 16 -33.75 -2.67 10.86
CA MET A 16 -34.63 -2.13 9.83
C MET A 16 -34.96 -3.18 8.76
N LEU A 17 -33.97 -3.95 8.30
CA LEU A 17 -34.18 -5.08 7.39
C LEU A 17 -35.10 -6.14 8.01
N ARG A 18 -34.92 -6.46 9.30
CA ARG A 18 -35.75 -7.43 10.00
C ARG A 18 -37.23 -7.01 10.08
N ILE A 19 -37.49 -5.74 10.39
CA ILE A 19 -38.85 -5.18 10.40
C ILE A 19 -39.44 -5.22 8.99
N PHE A 20 -38.63 -4.91 7.98
CA PHE A 20 -39.04 -4.93 6.59
C PHE A 20 -39.46 -6.32 6.10
N TYR A 21 -38.65 -7.35 6.33
CA TYR A 21 -38.98 -8.73 5.95
C TYR A 21 -40.16 -9.29 6.75
N GLN A 22 -40.25 -8.99 8.06
CA GLN A 22 -41.43 -9.34 8.86
C GLN A 22 -42.71 -8.68 8.33
N SER A 23 -42.60 -7.43 7.88
CA SER A 23 -43.73 -6.72 7.29
C SER A 23 -44.10 -7.33 5.93
N GLN A 24 -43.13 -7.71 5.10
CA GLN A 24 -43.38 -8.38 3.81
C GLN A 24 -44.13 -9.71 3.99
N ASP A 25 -43.75 -10.52 4.98
CA ASP A 25 -44.46 -11.75 5.34
C ASP A 25 -45.88 -11.49 5.88
N PHE A 26 -46.06 -10.41 6.64
CA PHE A 26 -47.37 -9.96 7.10
C PHE A 26 -48.26 -9.53 5.91
N PHE A 27 -47.72 -8.78 4.96
CA PHE A 27 -48.45 -8.36 3.75
C PHE A 27 -48.84 -9.53 2.85
N LEU A 28 -47.98 -10.55 2.74
CA LEU A 28 -48.28 -11.77 1.97
C LEU A 28 -49.45 -12.55 2.59
N ARG A 29 -49.47 -12.68 3.92
CA ARG A 29 -50.58 -13.32 4.66
C ARG A 29 -51.88 -12.54 4.60
N GLU A 30 -51.84 -11.22 4.73
CA GLU A 30 -53.05 -10.38 4.74
C GLU A 30 -53.72 -10.27 3.36
N ARG A 31 -52.94 -10.40 2.28
CA ARG A 31 -53.43 -10.43 0.89
C ARG A 31 -54.45 -11.55 0.64
N GLU A 32 -54.29 -12.70 1.28
CA GLU A 32 -55.19 -13.86 1.14
C GLU A 32 -56.55 -13.62 1.83
N ARG A 33 -56.64 -12.61 2.70
CA ARG A 33 -57.80 -12.32 3.55
C ARG A 33 -58.65 -11.14 3.08
N LEU A 34 -58.14 -10.34 2.13
CA LEU A 34 -58.73 -9.07 1.71
C LEU A 34 -59.43 -9.14 0.34
N GLY A 35 -60.50 -8.37 0.19
CA GLY A 35 -61.24 -8.23 -1.08
C GLY A 35 -60.42 -7.56 -2.20
N PRO A 36 -60.92 -7.60 -3.46
CA PRO A 36 -60.15 -7.29 -4.66
C PRO A 36 -59.53 -5.88 -4.68
N ALA A 37 -60.23 -4.85 -4.18
CA ALA A 37 -59.72 -3.47 -4.17
C ALA A 37 -58.48 -3.28 -3.26
N SER A 38 -58.44 -3.94 -2.11
CA SER A 38 -57.29 -3.88 -1.18
C SER A 38 -56.11 -4.70 -1.70
N SER A 39 -56.38 -5.83 -2.36
CA SER A 39 -55.37 -6.67 -3.01
C SER A 39 -54.63 -5.91 -4.14
N THR A 40 -55.34 -5.12 -4.95
CA THR A 40 -54.73 -4.27 -6.00
C THR A 40 -53.77 -3.23 -5.42
N ARG A 41 -54.16 -2.55 -4.33
CA ARG A 41 -53.30 -1.56 -3.67
C ARG A 41 -52.05 -2.20 -3.09
N ILE A 42 -52.17 -3.37 -2.46
CA ILE A 42 -51.03 -4.15 -1.93
C ILE A 42 -50.10 -4.58 -3.08
N HIS A 43 -50.65 -5.07 -4.19
CA HIS A 43 -49.87 -5.41 -5.38
C HIS A 43 -49.09 -4.22 -5.95
N SER A 44 -49.70 -3.03 -6.00
CA SER A 44 -49.02 -1.81 -6.46
C SER A 44 -47.88 -1.41 -5.52
N CYS A 45 -48.09 -1.49 -4.20
CA CYS A 45 -47.07 -1.19 -3.20
C CYS A 45 -45.90 -2.17 -3.27
N ALA A 46 -46.19 -3.47 -3.38
CA ALA A 46 -45.17 -4.51 -3.55
C ALA A 46 -44.37 -4.36 -4.84
N ARG A 47 -45.02 -3.95 -5.95
CA ARG A 47 -44.35 -3.66 -7.22
C ARG A 47 -43.41 -2.47 -7.09
N ASN A 48 -43.89 -1.35 -6.53
CA ASN A 48 -43.07 -0.16 -6.31
C ASN A 48 -41.89 -0.46 -5.37
N GLN A 49 -42.10 -1.29 -4.35
CA GLN A 49 -41.03 -1.70 -3.44
C GLN A 49 -39.93 -2.51 -4.14
N ARG A 50 -40.31 -3.43 -5.05
CA ARG A 50 -39.33 -4.18 -5.86
C ARG A 50 -38.55 -3.24 -6.78
N GLN A 51 -39.24 -2.30 -7.42
CA GLN A 51 -38.59 -1.30 -8.28
C GLN A 51 -37.60 -0.42 -7.49
N LEU A 52 -37.93 -0.04 -6.25
CA LEU A 52 -37.01 0.72 -5.40
C LEU A 52 -35.74 -0.06 -5.04
N VAL A 53 -35.85 -1.38 -4.78
CA VAL A 53 -34.69 -2.23 -4.52
C VAL A 53 -33.81 -2.35 -5.76
N GLU A 54 -34.41 -2.57 -6.93
CA GLU A 54 -33.69 -2.69 -8.20
C GLU A 54 -32.97 -1.39 -8.57
N ILE A 55 -33.60 -0.23 -8.37
CA ILE A 55 -32.96 1.08 -8.56
C ILE A 55 -31.80 1.27 -7.58
N ALA A 56 -31.94 0.83 -6.31
CA ALA A 56 -30.87 0.91 -5.34
C ALA A 56 -29.66 0.05 -5.73
N ASP A 57 -29.90 -1.16 -6.24
CA ASP A 57 -28.85 -2.05 -6.73
C ASP A 57 -28.13 -1.47 -7.96
N GLN A 58 -28.88 -0.88 -8.90
CA GLN A 58 -28.30 -0.16 -10.04
C GLN A 58 -27.47 1.04 -9.60
N CYS A 59 -27.94 1.83 -8.63
CA CYS A 59 -27.17 2.95 -8.08
C CYS A 59 -25.86 2.48 -7.45
N ASN A 60 -25.88 1.37 -6.70
CA ASN A 60 -24.68 0.79 -6.10
C ASN A 60 -23.70 0.27 -7.16
N ALA A 61 -24.19 -0.40 -8.20
CA ALA A 61 -23.37 -0.87 -9.31
C ALA A 61 -22.72 0.29 -10.07
N LEU A 62 -23.48 1.36 -10.34
CA LEU A 62 -22.96 2.57 -10.97
C LEU A 62 -21.94 3.29 -10.09
N LYS A 63 -22.14 3.35 -8.77
CA LYS A 63 -21.18 3.92 -7.82
C LYS A 63 -19.86 3.15 -7.85
N LYS A 64 -19.93 1.81 -7.82
CA LYS A 64 -18.76 0.94 -7.92
C LYS A 64 -18.01 1.14 -9.24
N GLY A 65 -18.73 1.24 -10.36
CA GLY A 65 -18.12 1.52 -11.67
C GLY A 65 -17.45 2.90 -11.74
N ARG A 66 -18.00 3.92 -11.08
CA ARG A 66 -17.36 5.25 -10.96
C ARG A 66 -16.09 5.19 -10.13
N GLU A 67 -16.13 4.54 -8.96
CA GLU A 67 -14.97 4.34 -8.10
C GLU A 67 -13.83 3.59 -8.82
N GLU A 68 -14.17 2.58 -9.63
CA GLU A 68 -13.20 1.84 -10.45
C GLU A 68 -12.61 2.72 -11.57
N SER A 69 -13.43 3.57 -12.20
CA SER A 69 -12.96 4.53 -13.20
C SER A 69 -12.09 5.64 -12.62
N GLU A 70 -12.39 6.13 -11.41
CA GLU A 70 -11.59 7.12 -10.70
C GLU A 70 -10.22 6.55 -10.37
N LYS A 71 -10.15 5.35 -9.81
CA LYS A 71 -8.89 4.63 -9.55
C LYS A 71 -8.07 4.36 -10.82
N TYR A 72 -8.75 4.04 -11.93
CA TYR A 72 -8.07 3.87 -13.21
C TYR A 72 -7.41 5.17 -13.68
N ASN A 73 -8.10 6.31 -13.53
CA ASN A 73 -7.56 7.61 -13.89
C ASN A 73 -6.40 8.00 -12.97
N GLU A 74 -6.53 7.80 -11.65
CA GLU A 74 -5.45 8.03 -10.68
C GLU A 74 -4.20 7.22 -11.03
N LEU A 75 -4.34 5.91 -11.24
CA LEU A 75 -3.21 5.04 -11.60
C LEU A 75 -2.61 5.43 -12.96
N LYS A 76 -3.44 5.89 -13.89
CA LYS A 76 -2.98 6.38 -15.21
C LYS A 76 -2.21 7.68 -15.08
N ASP A 77 -2.64 8.59 -14.21
CA ASP A 77 -1.95 9.86 -13.93
C ASP A 77 -0.62 9.60 -13.21
N GLU A 78 -0.57 8.65 -12.26
CA GLU A 78 0.68 8.17 -11.66
C GLU A 78 1.61 7.58 -12.73
N MET A 79 1.10 6.73 -13.62
CA MET A 79 1.91 6.21 -14.74
C MET A 79 2.43 7.31 -15.67
N ALA A 80 1.71 8.42 -15.81
CA ALA A 80 2.14 9.55 -16.61
C ALA A 80 3.32 10.31 -15.96
N GLU A 81 3.41 10.38 -14.62
CA GLU A 81 4.59 10.92 -13.94
C GLU A 81 5.87 10.12 -14.23
N TYR A 82 5.74 8.81 -14.46
CA TYR A 82 6.87 7.96 -14.81
C TYR A 82 7.09 7.79 -16.31
N ALA A 83 6.34 8.48 -17.17
CA ALA A 83 6.41 8.33 -18.61
C ALA A 83 7.80 8.70 -19.19
N ASP A 84 8.49 9.65 -18.56
CA ASP A 84 9.81 10.13 -19.00
C ASP A 84 10.98 9.38 -18.32
N ASN A 85 10.71 8.48 -17.38
CA ASN A 85 11.75 7.71 -16.70
C ASN A 85 12.21 6.56 -17.60
N ASP A 86 13.22 6.83 -18.43
CA ASP A 86 13.86 5.81 -19.27
C ASP A 86 14.40 4.66 -18.40
N PRO A 87 13.83 3.44 -18.53
CA PRO A 87 14.30 2.28 -17.78
C PRO A 87 15.77 1.95 -18.06
N ALA A 88 16.27 2.24 -19.27
CA ALA A 88 17.66 2.00 -19.62
C ALA A 88 18.60 2.96 -18.87
N ALA A 89 18.24 4.23 -18.73
CA ALA A 89 19.01 5.20 -17.95
C ALA A 89 19.07 4.84 -16.46
N PHE A 90 17.96 4.42 -15.86
CA PHE A 90 17.93 4.00 -14.46
C PHE A 90 18.79 2.74 -14.22
N GLU A 91 18.70 1.77 -15.12
CA GLU A 91 19.50 0.55 -15.03
C GLU A 91 21.00 0.83 -15.26
N ALA A 92 21.34 1.73 -16.18
CA ALA A 92 22.71 2.19 -16.38
C ALA A 92 23.27 2.85 -15.11
N MET A 93 22.48 3.66 -14.41
CA MET A 93 22.88 4.30 -13.17
C MET A 93 23.15 3.28 -12.05
N LYS A 94 22.30 2.25 -11.91
CA LYS A 94 22.54 1.14 -10.96
C LYS A 94 23.84 0.39 -11.26
N ASN A 95 24.06 0.06 -12.53
CA ASN A 95 25.28 -0.61 -12.96
C ASN A 95 26.54 0.24 -12.69
N ALA A 96 26.46 1.56 -12.91
CA ALA A 96 27.55 2.48 -12.61
C ALA A 96 27.87 2.53 -11.11
N ILE A 97 26.84 2.53 -10.25
CA ILE A 97 27.01 2.46 -8.79
C ILE A 97 27.72 1.17 -8.39
N LEU A 98 27.30 0.03 -8.93
CA LEU A 98 27.92 -1.28 -8.65
C LEU A 98 29.40 -1.29 -9.04
N VAL A 99 29.73 -0.81 -10.24
CA VAL A 99 31.12 -0.75 -10.72
C VAL A 99 31.97 0.17 -9.84
N THR A 100 31.44 1.35 -9.50
CA THR A 100 32.15 2.33 -8.67
C THR A 100 32.39 1.81 -7.25
N HIS A 101 31.38 1.15 -6.67
CA HIS A 101 31.48 0.51 -5.36
C HIS A 101 32.53 -0.60 -5.33
N ALA A 102 32.49 -1.50 -6.32
CA ALA A 102 33.47 -2.57 -6.46
C ALA A 102 34.89 -2.02 -6.66
N ALA A 103 35.04 -0.96 -7.47
CA ALA A 103 36.31 -0.29 -7.67
C ALA A 103 36.85 0.30 -6.37
N ALA A 104 36.03 1.07 -5.63
CA ALA A 104 36.41 1.65 -4.35
C ALA A 104 36.91 0.60 -3.36
N ASN A 105 36.19 -0.51 -3.22
CA ASN A 105 36.61 -1.62 -2.36
C ASN A 105 37.92 -2.28 -2.84
N ARG A 106 38.16 -2.37 -4.15
CA ARG A 106 39.42 -2.87 -4.69
C ARG A 106 40.60 -1.93 -4.41
N TRP A 107 40.38 -0.62 -4.43
CA TRP A 107 41.39 0.35 -4.00
C TRP A 107 41.70 0.18 -2.50
N THR A 108 40.67 -0.07 -1.67
CA THR A 108 40.85 -0.44 -0.27
C THR A 108 41.72 -1.70 -0.12
N ASP A 109 41.48 -2.76 -0.89
CA ASP A 109 42.30 -3.99 -0.88
C ASP A 109 43.77 -3.70 -1.22
N HIS A 110 44.01 -2.86 -2.24
CA HIS A 110 45.36 -2.47 -2.64
C HIS A 110 46.08 -1.71 -1.52
N ILE A 111 45.38 -0.81 -0.83
CA ILE A 111 45.91 -0.07 0.32
C ILE A 111 46.31 -1.04 1.43
N PHE A 112 45.43 -1.97 1.80
CA PHE A 112 45.74 -2.97 2.84
C PHE A 112 46.91 -3.87 2.46
N THR A 113 47.01 -4.26 1.19
CA THR A 113 48.13 -5.07 0.69
C THR A 113 49.47 -4.34 0.86
N LEU A 114 49.52 -3.04 0.54
CA LEU A 114 50.71 -2.22 0.71
C LEU A 114 51.06 -2.05 2.18
N ILE A 115 50.08 -1.76 3.04
CA ILE A 115 50.27 -1.65 4.49
C ILE A 115 50.83 -2.94 5.08
N GLN A 116 50.28 -4.08 4.68
CA GLN A 116 50.73 -5.40 5.11
C GLN A 116 52.19 -5.66 4.69
N ARG A 117 52.54 -5.33 3.44
CA ARG A 117 53.91 -5.48 2.95
C ARG A 117 54.90 -4.56 3.66
N CYS A 118 54.53 -3.31 3.92
CA CYS A 118 55.37 -2.36 4.65
C CYS A 118 55.60 -2.83 6.09
N SER A 119 54.55 -3.30 6.77
CA SER A 119 54.62 -3.77 8.15
C SER A 119 55.52 -5.01 8.31
N ASN A 120 55.51 -5.91 7.33
CA ASN A 120 56.32 -7.12 7.35
C ASN A 120 57.81 -6.87 7.03
N ASN A 121 58.09 -5.87 6.20
CA ASN A 121 59.46 -5.58 5.75
C ASN A 121 60.16 -4.50 6.59
N PHE A 122 59.40 -3.63 7.27
CA PHE A 122 59.91 -2.47 8.00
C PHE A 122 59.22 -2.31 9.36
N PRO A 123 59.57 -3.16 10.35
CA PRO A 123 58.90 -3.15 11.65
C PRO A 123 59.09 -1.85 12.43
N GLU A 124 60.17 -1.09 12.19
CA GLU A 124 60.40 0.20 12.87
C GLU A 124 59.42 1.30 12.45
N VAL A 125 58.81 1.18 11.26
CA VAL A 125 57.91 2.20 10.68
C VAL A 125 56.44 1.85 10.90
N LYS A 126 56.17 0.66 11.45
CA LYS A 126 54.82 0.12 11.63
C LYS A 126 53.93 1.06 12.46
N GLU A 127 54.44 1.56 13.58
CA GLU A 127 53.68 2.41 14.51
C GLU A 127 53.31 3.77 13.88
N GLN A 128 54.22 4.35 13.08
CA GLN A 128 53.97 5.59 12.33
C GLN A 128 52.95 5.38 11.21
N LEU A 129 52.98 4.22 10.55
CA LEU A 129 52.03 3.86 9.49
C LEU A 129 50.62 3.65 10.05
N GLU A 130 50.51 3.02 11.22
CA GLU A 130 49.25 2.80 11.93
C GLU A 130 48.62 4.13 12.36
N HIS A 131 49.42 5.07 12.86
CA HIS A 131 48.98 6.43 13.21
C HIS A 131 48.47 7.19 11.99
N MET A 132 49.23 7.20 10.89
CA MET A 132 48.83 7.86 9.64
C MET A 132 47.53 7.26 9.07
N TYR A 133 47.33 5.94 9.19
CA TYR A 133 46.08 5.29 8.79
C TYR A 133 44.88 5.80 9.61
N GLN A 134 45.03 5.90 10.94
CA GLN A 134 43.96 6.42 11.80
C GLN A 134 43.62 7.89 11.48
N GLU A 135 44.60 8.71 11.13
CA GLU A 135 44.38 10.11 10.75
C GLU A 135 43.77 10.30 9.36
N VAL A 136 44.09 9.43 8.38
CA VAL A 136 43.60 9.59 7.00
C VAL A 136 42.27 8.87 6.77
N ILE A 137 42.01 7.77 7.48
CA ILE A 137 40.88 6.87 7.20
C ILE A 137 39.83 6.85 8.33
N CYS A 138 40.20 7.17 9.58
CA CYS A 138 39.29 7.12 10.74
C CYS A 138 38.81 8.49 11.28
N THR A 139 39.07 9.63 10.60
CA THR A 139 38.58 10.95 11.07
C THR A 139 37.07 11.14 10.99
N SER A 140 36.33 10.20 10.40
CA SER A 140 34.88 10.08 10.56
C SER A 140 34.60 8.80 11.34
N THR A 141 34.20 8.92 12.60
CA THR A 141 34.05 7.83 13.59
C THR A 141 32.93 6.81 13.30
N ASP A 142 32.65 6.47 12.05
CA ASP A 142 31.67 5.43 11.67
C ASP A 142 31.93 4.77 10.30
N THR A 143 33.15 4.85 9.77
CA THR A 143 33.48 4.29 8.44
C THR A 143 34.05 2.89 8.54
N ALA A 144 33.22 1.89 8.23
CA ALA A 144 33.72 0.56 7.88
C ALA A 144 34.74 0.70 6.72
N PRO A 145 35.87 -0.03 6.73
CA PRO A 145 36.91 0.10 5.70
C PRO A 145 36.42 -0.23 4.29
N TYR A 146 35.34 -1.01 4.20
CA TYR A 146 34.61 -1.27 2.96
C TYR A 146 33.29 -0.52 2.96
N LEU A 147 32.95 0.02 1.80
CA LEU A 147 31.63 0.59 1.57
C LEU A 147 30.59 -0.53 1.67
N LYS A 148 29.55 -0.34 2.49
CA LYS A 148 28.41 -1.24 2.55
C LYS A 148 27.32 -0.72 1.61
N MET A 149 26.88 -1.55 0.67
CA MET A 149 25.68 -1.26 -0.12
C MET A 149 24.47 -1.24 0.83
N SER A 150 23.71 -0.15 0.85
CA SER A 150 22.49 -0.08 1.67
C SER A 150 21.44 -1.04 1.11
N SER A 151 20.94 -1.94 1.95
CA SER A 151 19.99 -2.98 1.54
C SER A 151 18.53 -2.53 1.51
N LYS A 152 18.24 -1.22 1.54
CA LYS A 152 16.85 -0.75 1.55
C LYS A 152 16.41 -0.40 0.12
N PRO A 153 15.22 -0.90 -0.31
CA PRO A 153 14.67 -0.63 -1.63
C PRO A 153 14.31 0.85 -1.79
#